data_AF-A0A453IHX6-F1
#
_entry.id   AF-A0A453IHX6-F1
#
_cell.length_a   1.000
_cell.length_b   1.000
_cell.length_c   1.000
_cell.angle_alpha   90.00
_cell.angle_beta   90.00
_cell.angle_gamma   90.00
#
_symmetry.space_group_name_H-M   'P 1'
#
loop_
_entity.id
_entity.type
_entity.pdbx_description
1 polymer ?
#
loop_
_entity_poly.entity_id
_entity_poly.type
_entity_poly.pdbx_seq_one_letter_code
_entity_poly.pdbx_strand_id
1 'polypeptide(L)'
;MLIKVNTKVDMRFNVEKAHWLGERIKERILQTEKNRINKDGELVMSSTKTRTQKGNIEDALQKIQAIIDAASYVPPPPSEEQKKKIEKIAAAAERNRMQNKKVLSQKKESRRNKPSWD
;
A
#
# COMPACT_ATOMS: atom_id res chain seq x y z
N MET A 1 -23.39 4.95 -33.22
CA MET A 1 -23.10 6.31 -32.74
C MET A 1 -23.10 6.29 -31.22
N LEU A 2 -21.94 6.19 -30.56
CA LEU A 2 -21.88 6.27 -29.09
C LEU A 2 -21.92 7.74 -28.70
N ILE A 3 -23.10 8.24 -28.34
CA ILE A 3 -23.27 9.59 -27.82
C ILE A 3 -22.51 9.66 -26.48
N LYS A 4 -21.51 10.54 -26.40
CA LYS A 4 -20.70 10.72 -25.19
C LYS A 4 -21.53 11.49 -24.17
N VAL A 5 -22.13 10.76 -23.23
CA VAL A 5 -22.92 11.33 -22.14
C VAL A 5 -21.97 11.75 -21.00
N ASN A 6 -22.06 13.01 -20.55
CA ASN A 6 -21.22 13.56 -19.48
C ASN A 6 -21.70 13.06 -18.10
N THR A 7 -21.38 11.80 -17.78
CA THR A 7 -21.83 11.14 -16.54
C THR A 7 -20.73 10.98 -15.50
N LYS A 8 -19.48 11.34 -15.82
CA LYS A 8 -18.35 11.26 -14.89
C LYS A 8 -18.63 12.10 -13.66
N VAL A 9 -18.39 11.52 -12.48
CA VAL A 9 -18.43 12.19 -11.19
C VAL A 9 -17.02 12.25 -10.62
N ASP A 10 -16.65 13.40 -10.07
CA ASP A 10 -15.41 13.63 -9.32
C ASP A 10 -15.83 14.16 -7.94
N MET A 11 -15.47 13.43 -6.88
CA MET A 11 -15.72 13.76 -5.49
C MET A 11 -14.41 14.06 -4.81
N ARG A 12 -14.40 15.15 -4.06
CA ARG A 12 -13.24 15.61 -3.31
C ARG A 12 -13.67 16.04 -1.95
N PHE A 13 -12.92 15.65 -0.93
CA PHE A 13 -13.07 16.24 0.39
C PHE A 13 -11.71 16.34 1.08
N ASN A 14 -11.57 17.35 1.93
CA ASN A 14 -10.35 17.58 2.68
C ASN A 14 -10.30 16.66 3.91
N VAL A 15 -9.32 15.75 3.94
CA VAL A 15 -9.20 14.74 5.01
C VAL A 15 -8.72 15.37 6.31
N GLU A 16 -7.80 16.33 6.25
CA GLU A 16 -7.25 17.01 7.42
C GLU A 16 -8.31 17.85 8.16
N LYS A 17 -9.15 18.56 7.39
CA LYS A 17 -10.23 19.41 7.90
C LYS A 17 -11.51 18.64 8.26
N ALA A 18 -11.57 17.34 8.02
CA ALA A 18 -12.74 16.52 8.36
C ALA A 18 -12.85 16.31 9.88
N HIS A 19 -13.63 17.15 10.57
CA HIS A 19 -13.82 17.08 12.03
C HIS A 19 -14.49 15.78 12.52
N TRP A 20 -15.21 15.09 11.64
CA TRP A 20 -15.90 13.84 11.93
C TRP A 20 -14.99 12.60 11.83
N LEU A 21 -13.74 12.76 11.37
CA LEU A 21 -12.72 11.72 11.36
C LEU A 21 -11.80 11.86 12.58
N GLY A 22 -11.56 10.76 13.30
CA GLY A 22 -10.53 10.74 14.35
C GLY A 22 -9.13 10.85 13.76
N GLU A 23 -8.18 11.42 14.52
CA GLU A 23 -6.82 11.74 14.03
C GLU A 23 -6.10 10.51 13.46
N ARG A 24 -6.17 9.37 14.17
CA ARG A 24 -5.62 8.09 13.70
C ARG A 24 -6.17 7.69 12.32
N ILE A 25 -7.45 7.93 12.05
CA ILE A 25 -8.06 7.55 10.77
C ILE A 25 -7.57 8.50 9.67
N LYS A 26 -7.49 9.80 9.95
CA LYS A 26 -6.94 10.79 9.02
C LYS A 26 -5.52 10.42 8.60
N GLU A 27 -4.64 10.17 9.56
CA GLU A 27 -3.24 9.77 9.30
C GLU A 27 -3.17 8.50 8.44
N ARG A 28 -3.99 7.49 8.75
CA ARG A 28 -4.01 6.24 7.97
C ARG A 28 -4.52 6.43 6.55
N ILE A 29 -5.53 7.27 6.34
CA ILE A 29 -6.02 7.61 5.00
C ILE A 29 -4.89 8.33 4.23
N LEU A 30 -4.24 9.33 4.83
CA LEU A 30 -3.13 10.06 4.21
C LEU A 30 -1.96 9.14 3.83
N GLN A 31 -1.65 8.14 4.67
CA GLN A 31 -0.60 7.16 4.38
C GLN A 31 -0.99 6.14 3.31
N THR A 32 -2.19 5.57 3.40
CA THR A 32 -2.64 4.46 2.54
C THR A 32 -3.06 4.95 1.16
N GLU A 33 -3.78 6.07 1.09
CA GLU A 33 -4.33 6.65 -0.14
C GLU A 33 -3.47 7.82 -0.68
N LYS A 34 -2.19 7.90 -0.32
CA LYS A 34 -1.27 8.99 -0.71
C LYS A 34 -1.29 9.35 -2.21
N ASN A 35 -1.54 8.37 -3.08
CA ASN A 35 -1.57 8.56 -4.54
C ASN A 35 -2.86 9.27 -5.02
N ARG A 36 -3.88 9.33 -4.18
CA ARG A 36 -5.18 9.96 -4.44
C ARG A 36 -5.38 11.25 -3.64
N ILE A 37 -4.39 11.62 -2.81
CA ILE A 37 -4.38 12.85 -2.03
C ILE A 37 -3.67 13.94 -2.86
N ASN A 38 -4.28 15.12 -2.95
CA ASN A 38 -3.64 16.29 -3.58
C ASN A 38 -2.73 17.04 -2.59
N LYS A 39 -2.09 18.12 -3.05
CA LYS A 39 -1.18 18.93 -2.21
C LYS A 39 -1.90 19.63 -1.04
N ASP A 40 -3.21 19.79 -1.13
CA ASP A 40 -4.05 20.46 -0.15
C ASP A 40 -4.67 19.48 0.88
N GLY A 41 -4.27 18.21 0.85
CA GLY A 41 -4.78 17.17 1.75
C GLY A 41 -6.17 16.64 1.39
N GLU A 42 -6.63 16.86 0.15
CA GLU A 42 -7.93 16.40 -0.31
C GLU A 42 -7.84 15.03 -0.98
N LEU A 43 -8.73 14.12 -0.57
CA LEU A 43 -8.92 12.83 -1.21
C LEU A 43 -9.78 12.99 -2.44
N VAL A 44 -9.22 12.63 -3.60
CA VAL A 44 -9.89 12.73 -4.89
C VAL A 44 -10.38 11.34 -5.33
N MET A 45 -11.68 11.22 -5.59
CA MET A 45 -12.34 10.00 -6.03
C MET A 45 -13.18 10.26 -7.28
N SER A 46 -13.02 9.45 -8.33
CA SER A 46 -13.88 9.58 -9.52
C SER A 46 -14.58 8.27 -9.89
N SER A 47 -15.75 8.42 -10.51
CA SER A 47 -16.53 7.29 -11.02
C SER A 47 -17.12 7.56 -12.39
N THR A 48 -17.01 6.55 -13.26
CA THR A 48 -17.57 6.48 -14.62
C THR A 48 -18.25 5.13 -14.88
N LYS A 49 -18.67 4.44 -13.81
CA LYS A 49 -19.15 3.06 -13.86
C LYS A 49 -20.47 2.92 -14.62
N THR A 50 -21.37 3.89 -14.47
CA THR A 50 -22.73 3.88 -15.00
C THR A 50 -22.97 5.00 -16.00
N ARG A 51 -24.06 4.87 -16.76
CA ARG A 51 -24.53 5.89 -17.72
C ARG A 51 -25.38 7.00 -17.06
N THR A 52 -25.46 7.04 -15.73
CA THR A 52 -26.18 8.09 -15.00
C THR A 52 -25.25 8.76 -13.99
N GLN A 53 -25.45 10.06 -13.74
CA GLN A 53 -24.67 10.75 -12.70
C GLN A 53 -25.00 10.20 -11.31
N LYS A 54 -26.28 9.94 -11.02
CA LYS A 54 -26.72 9.37 -9.73
C LYS A 54 -26.01 8.06 -9.39
N GLY A 55 -25.94 7.11 -10.34
CA GLY A 55 -25.23 5.85 -10.11
C GLY A 55 -23.72 6.03 -9.90
N ASN A 56 -23.12 7.03 -10.54
CA ASN A 56 -21.70 7.36 -10.35
C ASN A 56 -21.44 8.09 -9.02
N ILE A 57 -22.40 8.87 -8.52
CA ILE A 57 -22.37 9.47 -7.17
C ILE A 57 -22.37 8.35 -6.12
N GLU A 58 -23.32 7.43 -6.20
CA GLU A 58 -23.44 6.32 -5.25
C GLU A 58 -22.17 5.45 -5.25
N ASP A 59 -21.61 5.14 -6.42
CA ASP A 59 -20.37 4.38 -6.54
C ASP A 59 -19.16 5.13 -5.94
N ALA A 60 -19.06 6.44 -6.16
CA ALA A 60 -17.99 7.25 -5.57
C ALA A 60 -18.11 7.32 -4.03
N LEU A 61 -19.33 7.46 -3.49
CA LEU A 61 -19.58 7.40 -2.05
C LEU A 61 -19.21 6.04 -1.46
N GLN A 62 -19.60 4.94 -2.11
CA GLN A 62 -19.26 3.58 -1.66
C GLN A 62 -17.74 3.38 -1.59
N LYS A 63 -16.99 3.88 -2.57
CA LYS A 63 -15.52 3.82 -2.55
C LYS A 63 -14.92 4.62 -1.41
N ILE A 64 -15.45 5.82 -1.14
CA ILE A 64 -15.00 6.65 -0.01
C ILE A 64 -15.30 5.93 1.32
N GLN A 65 -16.50 5.38 1.47
CA GLN A 65 -16.89 4.63 2.67
C GLN A 65 -15.94 3.44 2.90
N ALA A 66 -15.66 2.66 1.86
CA ALA A 66 -14.74 1.53 1.95
C ALA A 66 -13.32 1.93 2.39
N ILE A 67 -12.84 3.10 1.95
CA ILE A 67 -11.54 3.65 2.38
C ILE A 67 -11.58 3.99 3.88
N ILE A 68 -12.65 4.64 4.33
CA ILE A 68 -12.81 5.02 5.74
C ILE A 68 -12.92 3.78 6.62
N ASP A 69 -13.66 2.76 6.20
CA ASP A 69 -13.81 1.49 6.92
C ASP A 69 -12.46 0.76 7.03
N ALA A 70 -11.71 0.69 5.92
CA ALA A 70 -10.37 0.09 5.91
C ALA A 70 -9.38 0.83 6.80
N ALA A 71 -9.43 2.17 6.82
CA ALA A 71 -8.59 2.98 7.71
C ALA A 71 -9.00 2.84 9.19
N SER A 72 -10.29 2.70 9.45
CA SER A 72 -10.86 2.50 10.78
C SER A 72 -10.51 1.13 11.36
N TYR A 73 -10.37 0.11 10.52
CA TYR A 73 -10.04 -1.25 10.93
C TYR A 73 -8.74 -1.32 11.74
N VAL A 74 -8.86 -1.76 12.99
CA VAL A 74 -7.73 -2.11 13.86
C VAL A 74 -7.58 -3.62 13.79
N PRO A 75 -6.51 -4.16 13.17
CA PRO A 75 -6.30 -5.60 13.18
C PRO A 75 -6.10 -6.05 14.64
N PRO A 76 -6.66 -7.21 15.02
CA PRO A 76 -6.39 -7.80 16.33
C PRO A 76 -4.88 -8.07 16.49
N PRO A 77 -4.39 -8.15 17.74
CA PRO A 77 -3.00 -8.51 17.99
C PRO A 77 -2.66 -9.84 17.29
N PRO A 78 -1.44 -9.97 16.72
CA PRO A 78 -1.07 -11.15 15.96
C PRO A 78 -1.14 -12.40 16.84
N SER A 79 -1.70 -13.48 16.28
CA SER A 79 -1.77 -14.77 16.96
C SER A 79 -0.36 -15.34 17.20
N GLU A 80 -0.25 -16.26 18.16
CA GLU A 80 1.02 -16.95 18.45
C GLU A 80 1.61 -17.65 17.22
N GLU A 81 0.77 -18.18 16.33
CA GLU A 81 1.20 -18.78 15.07
C GLU A 81 1.80 -17.74 14.10
N GLN A 82 1.19 -16.56 14.01
CA GLN A 82 1.70 -15.47 13.18
C GLN A 82 3.05 -14.98 13.70
N LYS A 83 3.22 -14.84 15.02
CA LYS A 83 4.50 -14.50 15.65
C LYS A 83 5.59 -15.52 15.31
N LYS A 84 5.30 -16.81 15.48
CA LYS A 84 6.22 -17.91 15.11
C LYS A 84 6.58 -17.90 13.63
N LYS A 85 5.63 -17.57 12.75
CA LYS A 85 5.90 -17.44 11.31
C LYS A 85 6.85 -16.28 11.00
N ILE A 86 6.64 -15.12 11.63
CA ILE A 86 7.52 -13.95 11.48
C ILE A 86 8.93 -14.29 11.94
N GLU A 87 9.07 -14.95 13.10
CA GLU A 87 10.37 -15.37 13.64
C GLU A 87 11.09 -16.35 12.70
N LYS A 88 10.38 -17.34 12.15
CA LYS A 88 10.94 -18.28 11.16
C LYS A 88 11.44 -17.55 9.91
N ILE A 89 10.68 -16.58 9.40
CA ILE A 89 11.08 -15.79 8.22
C ILE A 89 12.34 -14.98 8.54
N ALA A 90 12.41 -14.34 9.71
CA ALA A 90 13.58 -13.58 10.13
C ALA A 90 14.83 -14.48 10.26
N ALA A 91 14.71 -15.64 10.88
CA ALA A 91 15.80 -16.61 11.02
C ALA A 91 16.28 -17.15 9.66
N ALA A 92 15.36 -17.39 8.72
CA ALA A 92 15.70 -17.82 7.36
C ALA A 92 16.43 -16.72 6.58
N ALA A 93 15.96 -15.46 6.69
CA ALA A 93 16.61 -14.31 6.06
C ALA A 93 18.06 -14.14 6.56
N GLU A 94 18.29 -14.27 7.87
CA GLU A 94 19.63 -14.17 8.45
C GLU A 94 20.55 -15.31 8.00
N ARG A 95 20.04 -16.56 7.98
CA ARG A 95 20.82 -17.70 7.43
C ARG A 95 21.22 -17.46 5.98
N ASN A 96 20.28 -17.02 5.14
CA ASN A 96 20.52 -16.76 3.72
C ASN A 96 21.56 -15.64 3.54
N ARG A 97 21.47 -14.57 4.35
CA ARG A 97 22.47 -13.48 4.35
C ARG A 97 23.87 -14.00 4.68
N MET A 98 23.99 -14.83 5.72
CA MET A 98 25.27 -15.41 6.14
C MET A 98 25.85 -16.37 5.09
N GLN A 99 25.02 -17.20 4.47
CA GLN A 99 25.44 -18.08 3.37
C GLN A 99 25.93 -17.27 2.17
N ASN A 100 25.19 -16.25 1.76
CA ASN A 100 25.59 -15.36 0.67
C ASN A 100 26.93 -14.69 0.96
N LYS A 101 27.17 -14.24 2.20
CA LYS A 101 28.46 -13.67 2.62
C LYS A 101 29.60 -14.69 2.50
N LYS A 102 29.37 -15.95 2.91
CA LYS A 102 30.36 -17.04 2.79
C LYS A 102 30.67 -17.36 1.33
N VAL A 103 29.66 -17.52 0.49
CA VAL A 103 29.81 -17.79 -0.95
C VAL A 103 30.60 -16.67 -1.63
N LEU A 104 30.30 -15.41 -1.30
CA LEU A 104 31.05 -14.26 -1.83
C LEU A 104 32.51 -14.26 -1.37
N SER A 105 32.78 -14.65 -0.12
CA SER A 105 34.14 -14.76 0.42
C SER A 105 34.94 -15.84 -0.33
N GLN A 106 34.39 -17.05 -0.45
CA GLN A 106 35.01 -18.16 -1.18
C GLN A 106 35.28 -17.79 -2.63
N LYS A 107 34.32 -17.14 -3.31
CA LYS A 107 34.49 -16.65 -4.69
C LYS A 107 35.61 -15.59 -4.80
N LYS A 108 35.86 -14.77 -3.77
CA LYS A 108 36.97 -13.82 -3.76
C LYS A 108 38.30 -14.53 -3.56
N GLU A 109 38.35 -15.52 -2.67
CA GLU A 109 39.52 -16.33 -2.38
C GLU A 109 39.97 -17.17 -3.58
N SER A 110 39.05 -17.89 -4.23
CA SER A 110 39.34 -18.67 -5.44
C SER A 110 39.85 -17.80 -6.61
N ARG A 111 39.51 -16.51 -6.64
CA ARG A 111 40.06 -15.56 -7.63
C ARG A 111 41.50 -15.16 -7.33
N ARG A 112 41.91 -15.13 -6.06
CA ARG A 112 43.28 -14.80 -5.65
C ARG A 112 44.22 -16.00 -5.81
N ASN A 113 43.73 -17.21 -5.58
CA ASN A 113 44.52 -18.45 -5.67
C ASN A 113 44.55 -19.06 -7.07
N LYS A 114 44.36 -18.28 -8.15
CA LYS A 114 44.62 -18.79 -9.50
C LYS A 114 46.14 -18.98 -9.66
N PRO A 115 46.62 -20.16 -10.11
CA PRO A 115 48.02 -20.33 -10.44
C PRO A 115 48.38 -19.33 -11.54
N SER A 116 49.45 -18.57 -11.32
CA SER A 116 50.14 -17.87 -12.38
C SER A 116 50.62 -18.93 -13.37
N TRP A 117 50.08 -18.94 -14.59
CA TRP A 117 50.72 -19.64 -15.69
C TRP A 117 51.83 -18.72 -16.18
N ASP A 118 53.02 -18.93 -15.63
CA ASP A 118 54.31 -18.45 -16.14
C ASP A 118 55.16 -19.70 -16.40
#